data_AF-A0A9E0X6Y5-F1
#
_entry.id   AF-A0A9E0X6Y5-F1
#
_cell.length_a   1.000
_cell.length_b   1.000
_cell.length_c   1.000
_cell.angle_alpha   90.00
_cell.angle_beta   90.00
_cell.angle_gamma   90.00
#
_symmetry.space_group_name_H-M   'P 1'
#
loop_
_entity.id
_entity.type
_entity.pdbx_description
1 polymer ?
#
loop_
_entity_poly.entity_id
_entity_poly.type
_entity_poly.pdbx_seq_one_letter_code
_entity_poly.pdbx_strand_id
1 'polypeptide(L)' 'MPKRTDIQSILIIGAGPIIIGQACEFDYSGVQACKALREEGYRVILINSNPATIMTDPATA' A
#
# COMPACT_ATOMS: atom_id res chain seq x y z
N MET A 1 10.79 11.58 14.91
CA MET A 1 9.83 12.62 14.49
C MET A 1 8.44 12.08 14.73
N PRO A 2 7.54 12.82 15.39
CA PRO A 2 6.17 12.37 15.61
C PRO A 2 5.36 12.33 14.30
N LYS A 3 4.20 11.67 14.33
CA LYS A 3 3.23 11.64 13.23
C LYS A 3 2.90 13.06 12.75
N ARG A 4 2.78 13.26 11.43
CA ARG A 4 2.31 14.51 10.83
C ARG A 4 0.81 14.68 11.02
N THR A 5 0.38 15.87 11.42
CA THR A 5 -1.03 16.19 11.69
C THR A 5 -1.73 16.90 10.52
N ASP A 6 -0.96 17.40 9.56
CA ASP A 6 -1.44 18.09 8.37
C ASP A 6 -1.77 17.12 7.21
N ILE A 7 -1.34 15.85 7.30
CA ILE A 7 -1.73 14.79 6.36
C ILE A 7 -2.82 13.94 7.00
N GLN A 8 -3.90 13.72 6.25
CA GLN A 8 -5.02 12.87 6.66
C GLN A 8 -5.22 11.68 5.71
N SER A 9 -4.77 11.80 4.46
CA SER A 9 -4.95 10.78 3.43
C SER A 9 -3.65 10.59 2.65
N ILE A 10 -3.33 9.33 2.33
CA ILE A 10 -2.11 8.94 1.63
C ILE A 10 -2.50 8.03 0.46
N LEU A 11 -2.05 8.39 -0.75
CA LEU A 11 -2.12 7.52 -1.91
C LEU A 11 -0.86 6.66 -2.00
N ILE A 12 -1.02 5.35 -1.97
CA ILE A 12 0.02 4.36 -2.25
C ILE A 12 -0.09 3.93 -3.71
N ILE A 13 1.02 4.05 -4.44
CA ILE A 13 1.12 3.60 -5.84
C ILE A 13 1.77 2.22 -5.84
N GLY A 14 1.03 1.23 -6.32
CA GLY A 14 1.50 -0.13 -6.51
C GLY A 14 2.45 -0.28 -7.69
N ALA A 15 3.21 -1.37 -7.69
CA ALA A 15 4.18 -1.67 -8.73
C ALA A 15 3.55 -2.14 -10.06
N GLY A 16 2.28 -2.55 -10.06
CA GLY A 16 1.63 -3.14 -11.23
C GLY A 16 1.91 -4.64 -11.37
N PRO A 17 1.77 -5.20 -12.59
CA PRO A 17 1.98 -6.62 -12.84
C PRO A 17 3.41 -7.06 -12.55
N ILE A 18 3.58 -8.33 -12.16
CA ILE A 18 4.89 -8.93 -11.91
C ILE A 18 5.68 -9.03 -13.22
N ILE A 19 6.93 -8.58 -13.19
CA ILE A 19 7.91 -8.74 -14.26
C ILE A 19 9.27 -9.18 -13.70
N ILE A 20 10.17 -9.65 -14.55
CA ILE A 20 11.55 -9.96 -14.15
C ILE A 20 12.19 -8.67 -13.63
N GLY A 21 12.72 -8.71 -12.40
CA GLY A 21 13.32 -7.55 -11.73
C GLY A 21 12.33 -6.65 -10.97
N GLN A 22 11.03 -6.94 -11.03
CA GLN A 22 10.01 -6.26 -10.22
C GLN A 22 8.85 -7.23 -9.92
N ALA A 23 8.96 -7.94 -8.81
CA ALA A 23 8.08 -9.07 -8.49
C ALA A 23 7.32 -8.90 -7.16
N CYS A 24 7.14 -10.01 -6.44
CA CYS A 24 6.28 -10.12 -5.27
C CYS A 24 6.72 -9.26 -4.09
N GLU A 25 7.98 -8.81 -4.06
CA GLU A 25 8.53 -7.93 -3.03
C GLU A 25 7.73 -6.64 -2.87
N PHE A 26 7.06 -6.17 -3.92
CA PHE A 26 6.23 -4.97 -3.89
C PHE A 26 4.82 -5.20 -3.35
N ASP A 27 4.26 -6.40 -3.51
CA ASP A 27 3.03 -6.77 -2.80
C ASP A 27 3.32 -6.85 -1.30
N TYR A 28 4.38 -7.56 -0.93
CA TYR A 28 4.82 -7.66 0.48
C TYR A 28 5.04 -6.28 1.11
N SER A 29 5.81 -5.42 0.45
CA SER A 29 6.08 -4.06 0.94
C SER A 29 4.81 -3.18 0.94
N GLY A 30 3.96 -3.30 -0.07
CA GLY A 30 2.70 -2.58 -0.19
C GLY A 30 1.72 -2.93 0.93
N VAL A 31 1.57 -4.21 1.27
CA VAL A 31 0.76 -4.68 2.40
C VAL A 31 1.27 -4.09 3.72
N GLN A 32 2.59 -4.12 3.95
CA GLN A 32 3.18 -3.54 5.16
C GLN A 32 2.93 -2.04 5.25
N ALA A 33 3.09 -1.31 4.15
CA ALA A 33 2.82 0.12 4.10
C ALA A 33 1.34 0.43 4.39
N CYS A 34 0.41 -0.32 3.81
CA CYS A 34 -1.03 -0.16 4.09
C CYS A 34 -1.34 -0.38 5.57
N LYS A 35 -0.82 -1.46 6.17
CA LYS A 35 -1.04 -1.79 7.58
C LYS A 35 -0.48 -0.71 8.50
N ALA A 36 0.78 -0.34 8.31
CA ALA A 36 1.44 0.66 9.15
C ALA A 36 0.72 2.02 9.10
N LEU A 37 0.30 2.48 7.92
CA LEU A 37 -0.39 3.75 7.78
C LEU A 37 -1.82 3.72 8.36
N ARG A 38 -2.52 2.58 8.26
CA ARG A 38 -3.84 2.40 8.90
C ARG A 38 -3.73 2.34 10.42
N GLU A 39 -2.72 1.66 10.97
CA GLU A 39 -2.45 1.61 12.42
C GLU A 39 -2.13 3.00 12.98
N GLU A 40 -1.43 3.82 12.21
CA GLU A 40 -1.20 5.24 12.53
C GLU A 40 -2.44 6.12 12.31
N GLY A 41 -3.55 5.59 11.80
CA GLY A 41 -4.82 6.30 11.63
C GLY A 41 -4.86 7.23 10.42
N TYR A 42 -4.10 6.95 9.36
CA TYR A 42 -4.28 7.62 8.07
C TYR A 42 -5.36 6.94 7.24
N ARG A 43 -6.07 7.72 6.41
CA ARG A 43 -6.86 7.16 5.32
C ARG A 43 -5.92 6.72 4.19
N VAL A 44 -5.84 5.42 3.95
CA VAL A 44 -5.07 4.86 2.84
C VAL A 44 -5.94 4.78 1.60
N ILE A 45 -5.37 5.18 0.46
CA ILE A 45 -5.93 4.99 -0.87
C ILE A 45 -4.84 4.25 -1.65
N LEU A 46 -5.19 3.19 -2.36
CA LEU A 46 -4.22 2.38 -3.08
C LEU A 46 -4.66 2.19 -4.53
N ILE A 47 -3.69 2.29 -5.44
CA ILE A 47 -3.88 1.91 -6.84
C ILE A 47 -2.83 0.87 -7.22
N ASN A 48 -3.30 -0.28 -7.70
CA ASN A 48 -2.45 -1.29 -8.30
C ASN A 48 -3.27 -2.04 -9.35
N SER A 49 -2.73 -2.16 -10.56
CA SER A 49 -3.40 -2.87 -11.65
C SER A 49 -3.23 -4.38 -11.59
N ASN A 50 -2.38 -4.91 -10.69
CA ASN A 50 -2.22 -6.35 -10.50
C ASN A 50 -3.29 -6.88 -9.53
N PRO A 51 -4.28 -7.65 -10.00
CA PRO A 51 -5.35 -8.16 -9.15
C PRO A 51 -4.90 -9.31 -8.24
N ALA A 52 -3.73 -9.90 -8.50
CA ALA A 52 -3.19 -11.04 -7.75
C ALA A 52 -2.29 -10.56 -6.60
N THR A 53 -2.71 -9.52 -5.86
CA THR A 53 -1.92 -8.94 -4.76
C THR A 53 -2.77 -8.79 -3.50
N ILE A 54 -2.19 -9.13 -2.34
CA ILE A 54 -2.88 -8.97 -1.05
C ILE A 54 -3.10 -7.48 -0.73
N MET A 55 -2.21 -6.60 -1.21
CA MET A 55 -2.38 -5.15 -1.02
C MET A 55 -3.63 -4.59 -1.69
N THR A 56 -4.22 -5.28 -2.67
CA THR A 56 -5.50 -4.90 -3.30
C THR A 56 -6.73 -5.54 -2.68
N ASP A 57 -6.56 -6.41 -1.67
CA ASP A 57 -7.72 -6.98 -0.98
C ASP A 57 -8.55 -5.86 -0.31
N PRO A 58 -9.89 -5.89 -0.39
CA PRO A 58 -10.75 -4.87 0.23
C PRO A 58 -10.59 -4.76 1.76
N ALA A 59 -10.04 -5.78 2.41
CA ALA A 59 -9.72 -5.75 3.83
C ALA A 59 -8.36 -5.11 4.15
N THR A 60 -7.45 -5.04 3.16
CA THR A 60 -6.08 -4.53 3.31
C THR A 60 -5.98 -3.04 2.98
N ALA A 61 -6.59 -2.60 1.88
CA ALA A 61 -6.64 -1.19 1.45
C ALA A 61 -7.81 -0.42 2.07
#